data_AF-A0A6A5ACF0-F1
#
_entry.id   AF-A0A6A5ACF0-F1
#
_cell.length_a   1.000
_cell.length_b   1.000
_cell.length_c   1.000
_cell.angle_alpha   90.00
_cell.angle_beta   90.00
_cell.angle_gamma   90.00
#
_symmetry.space_group_name_H-M   'P 1'
#
loop_
_entity.id
_entity.type
_entity.pdbx_description
1 polymer ?
#
loop_
_entity_poly.entity_id
_entity_poly.type
_entity_poly.pdbx_seq_one_letter_code
_entity_poly.pdbx_strand_id
1 'polypeptide(L)'
;MSGLRWTCQRLEELTAVQTYKILQLRCEVFIVEQNTVVLEVDGRDTAESCVHVMGWNDVGDLMAYARVLGPGTIDSNQTTSVIGRVVTHPEARGCGVGKALMLEAI
;
A
#
# COMPACT_ATOMS: atom_id res chain seq x y z
N MET A 1 11.68 -6.96 -16.69
CA MET A 1 10.85 -5.86 -16.18
C MET A 1 11.80 -4.71 -15.88
N SER A 2 11.58 -3.55 -16.51
CA SER A 2 12.14 -2.28 -16.08
C SER A 2 11.85 -2.09 -14.58
N GLY A 3 12.78 -1.45 -13.86
CA GLY A 3 12.62 -1.23 -12.42
C GLY A 3 11.36 -0.43 -12.13
N LEU A 4 10.60 -0.81 -11.09
CA LEU A 4 9.46 -0.01 -10.65
C LEU A 4 9.96 1.34 -10.13
N ARG A 5 9.21 2.39 -10.42
CA ARG A 5 9.40 3.69 -9.78
C ARG A 5 8.71 3.69 -8.42
N TRP A 6 9.50 3.73 -7.36
CA TRP A 6 9.00 3.76 -5.99
C TRP A 6 8.70 5.18 -5.52
N THR A 7 7.61 5.33 -4.79
CA THR A 7 7.21 6.58 -4.13
C THR A 7 6.64 6.28 -2.75
N CYS A 8 6.94 7.15 -1.79
CA CYS A 8 6.37 7.12 -0.44
C CYS A 8 5.76 8.50 -0.16
N GLN A 9 4.45 8.55 0.09
CA GLN A 9 3.71 9.80 0.19
C GLN A 9 2.65 9.72 1.29
N ARG A 10 2.33 10.86 1.91
CA ARG A 10 1.14 11.00 2.77
C ARG A 10 -0.13 11.12 1.92
N LEU A 11 -1.30 10.84 2.50
CA LEU A 11 -2.56 10.88 1.75
C LEU A 11 -2.83 12.24 1.08
N GLU A 12 -2.47 13.34 1.73
CA GLU A 12 -2.64 14.71 1.21
C GLU A 12 -1.75 15.04 0.00
N GLU A 13 -0.69 14.26 -0.23
CA GLU A 13 0.22 14.40 -1.36
C GLU A 13 -0.19 13.54 -2.56
N LEU A 14 -1.18 12.65 -2.35
CA LEU A 14 -1.72 11.79 -3.40
C LEU A 14 -2.79 12.53 -4.20
N THR A 15 -2.73 12.36 -5.52
CA THR A 15 -3.87 12.71 -6.37
C THR A 15 -5.04 11.76 -6.12
N ALA A 16 -6.27 12.23 -6.39
CA ALA A 16 -7.46 11.38 -6.30
C ALA A 16 -7.33 10.08 -7.13
N VAL A 17 -6.67 10.15 -8.28
CA VAL A 17 -6.42 8.97 -9.15
C VAL A 17 -5.47 7.98 -8.48
N GLN A 18 -4.38 8.43 -7.85
CA GLN A 18 -3.47 7.54 -7.12
C GLN A 18 -4.18 6.88 -5.93
N THR A 19 -4.95 7.66 -5.17
CA THR A 19 -5.76 7.13 -4.06
C THR A 19 -6.73 6.06 -4.55
N TYR A 20 -7.41 6.30 -5.67
CA TYR A 20 -8.33 5.32 -6.24
C TYR A 20 -7.61 4.03 -6.67
N LYS A 21 -6.44 4.13 -7.32
CA LYS A 21 -5.62 2.96 -7.72
C LYS A 21 -5.16 2.13 -6.51
N ILE A 22 -4.79 2.78 -5.40
CA ILE A 22 -4.43 2.10 -4.15
C ILE A 22 -5.63 1.30 -3.61
N LEU A 23 -6.79 1.95 -3.49
CA LEU A 23 -8.00 1.31 -2.97
C LEU A 23 -8.46 0.16 -3.87
N GLN A 24 -8.41 0.36 -5.18
CA GLN A 24 -8.75 -0.67 -6.16
C GLN A 24 -7.88 -1.92 -5.97
N LEU A 25 -6.56 -1.77 -6.00
CA LEU A 25 -5.63 -2.90 -5.86
C LEU A 25 -5.83 -3.64 -4.52
N ARG A 26 -6.03 -2.90 -3.42
CA ARG A 26 -6.30 -3.48 -2.11
C ARG A 26 -7.60 -4.29 -2.12
N CYS A 27 -8.68 -3.76 -2.68
CA CYS A 27 -9.96 -4.46 -2.77
C CYS A 27 -9.90 -5.68 -3.69
N GLU A 28 -9.25 -5.56 -4.85
CA GLU A 28 -9.06 -6.67 -5.78
C GLU A 28 -8.37 -7.86 -5.10
N VAL A 29 -7.35 -7.61 -4.28
CA VAL A 29 -6.61 -8.68 -3.60
C VAL A 29 -7.25 -9.11 -2.28
N PHE A 30 -7.46 -8.19 -1.34
CA PHE A 30 -7.86 -8.53 0.03
C PHE A 30 -9.36 -8.85 0.16
N ILE A 31 -10.20 -8.37 -0.76
CA ILE A 31 -11.64 -8.64 -0.73
C ILE A 31 -12.02 -9.68 -1.78
N VAL A 32 -11.74 -9.39 -3.06
CA VAL A 32 -12.23 -10.20 -4.18
C VAL A 32 -11.43 -11.50 -4.32
N GLU A 33 -10.12 -11.42 -4.51
CA GLU A 33 -9.26 -12.60 -4.69
C GLU A 33 -9.25 -13.49 -3.45
N GLN A 34 -9.13 -12.90 -2.26
CA GLN A 34 -9.16 -13.63 -0.99
C GLN A 34 -10.57 -14.01 -0.52
N ASN A 35 -11.62 -13.63 -1.28
CA ASN A 35 -13.03 -13.92 -0.99
C ASN A 35 -13.41 -13.65 0.48
N THR A 36 -13.04 -12.49 0.99
CA THR A 36 -13.19 -12.11 2.40
C THR A 36 -14.03 -10.84 2.52
N VAL A 37 -15.05 -10.86 3.39
CA VAL A 37 -15.85 -9.67 3.70
C VAL A 37 -15.21 -8.93 4.87
N VAL A 38 -14.43 -7.89 4.57
CA VAL A 38 -13.81 -7.01 5.58
C VAL A 38 -13.93 -5.55 5.16
N LEU A 39 -13.94 -4.65 6.14
CA LEU A 39 -13.85 -3.21 5.90
C LEU A 39 -12.42 -2.85 5.49
N GLU A 40 -12.17 -2.76 4.19
CA GLU A 40 -10.83 -2.47 3.67
C GLU A 40 -10.39 -1.03 3.94
N VAL A 41 -11.33 -0.09 3.80
CA VAL A 41 -11.15 1.34 4.08
C VAL A 41 -11.42 1.60 5.55
N ASP A 42 -10.44 1.30 6.38
CA ASP A 42 -10.54 1.28 7.85
C ASP A 42 -10.40 2.66 8.52
N GLY A 43 -10.35 3.74 7.74
CA GLY A 43 -10.20 5.11 8.23
C GLY A 43 -8.77 5.49 8.66
N ARG A 44 -7.82 4.55 8.68
CA ARG A 44 -6.44 4.84 9.12
C ARG A 44 -5.57 5.47 8.03
N ASP A 45 -6.01 5.38 6.78
CA ASP A 45 -5.33 6.02 5.65
C ASP A 45 -5.27 7.55 5.79
N THR A 46 -6.17 8.17 6.57
CA THR A 46 -6.22 9.61 6.79
C THR A 46 -5.39 10.08 7.99
N ALA A 47 -4.69 9.18 8.68
CA ALA A 47 -3.86 9.57 9.82
C ALA A 47 -2.64 10.37 9.35
N GLU A 48 -2.27 11.41 10.09
CA GLU A 48 -1.12 12.27 9.74
C GLU A 48 0.20 11.50 9.68
N SER A 49 0.34 10.49 10.53
CA SER A 49 1.47 9.56 10.62
C SER A 49 1.44 8.42 9.59
N CYS A 50 0.41 8.36 8.73
CA CYS A 50 0.27 7.34 7.70
C CYS A 50 1.00 7.73 6.42
N VAL A 51 1.82 6.81 5.91
CA VAL A 51 2.44 6.93 4.58
C VAL A 51 2.12 5.71 3.71
N HIS A 52 2.09 5.97 2.41
CA HIS A 52 1.71 5.02 1.36
C HIS A 52 2.92 4.74 0.49
N VAL A 53 3.46 3.52 0.56
CA VAL A 53 4.57 3.04 -0.27
C VAL A 53 4.01 2.41 -1.52
N MET A 54 4.41 2.88 -2.69
CA MET A 54 3.83 2.50 -3.99
C MET A 54 4.93 2.21 -5.00
N GLY A 55 4.79 1.11 -5.73
CA GLY A 55 5.64 0.76 -6.87
C GLY A 55 4.87 0.90 -8.19
N TRP A 56 5.31 1.81 -9.04
CA TRP A 56 4.68 2.12 -10.33
C TRP A 56 5.47 1.53 -11.49
N ASN A 57 4.79 0.95 -12.50
CA ASN A 57 5.43 0.61 -13.76
C ASN A 57 5.54 1.84 -14.68
N ASP A 58 6.23 1.67 -15.82
CA ASP A 58 6.49 2.77 -16.77
C ASP A 58 5.21 3.33 -17.43
N VAL A 59 4.14 2.54 -17.50
CA VAL A 59 2.83 2.97 -18.05
C VAL A 59 1.93 3.61 -17.00
N GLY A 60 2.38 3.71 -15.75
CA GLY A 60 1.70 4.41 -14.67
C GLY A 60 0.72 3.56 -13.85
N ASP A 61 0.81 2.23 -13.92
CA ASP A 61 0.00 1.32 -13.12
C ASP A 61 0.67 0.95 -11.80
N LEU A 62 -0.16 0.75 -10.78
CA LEU A 62 0.27 0.41 -9.43
C LEU A 62 0.53 -1.09 -9.34
N MET A 63 1.80 -1.47 -9.29
CA MET A 63 2.23 -2.88 -9.28
C MET A 63 2.46 -3.43 -7.86
N ALA A 64 2.72 -2.55 -6.90
CA ALA A 64 2.97 -2.91 -5.52
C ALA A 64 2.53 -1.81 -4.56
N TYR A 65 2.03 -2.17 -3.39
CA TYR A 65 1.61 -1.23 -2.37
C TYR A 65 1.82 -1.77 -0.95
N ALA A 66 2.23 -0.89 -0.04
CA ALA A 66 2.17 -1.11 1.40
C ALA A 66 1.76 0.19 2.11
N ARG A 67 1.16 0.05 3.29
CA ARG A 67 0.86 1.15 4.19
C ARG A 67 1.78 1.08 5.40
N VAL A 68 2.31 2.21 5.84
CA VAL A 68 3.05 2.32 7.09
C VAL A 68 2.33 3.30 8.00
N LEU A 69 1.96 2.83 9.19
CA LEU A 69 1.35 3.64 10.24
C LEU A 69 2.39 3.94 11.30
N GLY A 70 2.65 5.21 11.61
CA GLY A 70 3.51 5.58 12.73
C GLY A 70 2.95 5.16 14.11
N PRO A 71 3.74 5.25 15.18
CA PRO A 71 3.28 4.96 16.55
C PRO A 71 2.01 5.74 16.93
N GLY A 72 1.16 5.15 17.76
CA GLY A 72 -0.07 5.78 18.26
C GLY A 72 -1.23 5.85 17.27
N THR A 73 -1.07 5.34 16.04
CA THR A 73 -2.08 5.48 14.97
C THR A 73 -3.23 4.48 15.11
N ILE A 74 -2.92 3.25 15.54
CA ILE A 74 -3.92 2.20 15.75
C ILE A 74 -4.60 2.39 17.11
N ASP A 75 -3.79 2.56 18.15
CA ASP A 75 -4.20 2.86 19.52
C ASP A 75 -3.01 3.45 20.30
N SER A 76 -3.25 3.94 21.53
CA SER A 76 -2.25 4.59 22.37
C SER A 76 -1.11 3.67 22.85
N ASN A 77 -1.27 2.35 22.77
CA ASN A 77 -0.28 1.37 23.20
C ASN A 77 0.66 0.95 22.05
N GLN A 78 0.36 1.32 20.80
CA GLN A 78 1.21 1.08 19.65
C GLN A 78 2.46 1.97 19.70
N THR A 79 3.59 1.45 20.20
CA THR A 79 4.85 2.20 20.34
C THR A 79 5.78 2.14 19.13
N THR A 80 5.51 1.27 18.17
CA THR A 80 6.33 1.07 16.96
C THR A 80 5.53 1.36 15.70
N SER A 81 6.20 1.69 14.59
CA SER A 81 5.54 1.73 13.28
C SER A 81 5.00 0.35 12.89
N VAL A 82 3.90 0.33 12.15
CA VAL A 82 3.24 -0.89 11.66
C VAL A 82 3.13 -0.86 10.15
N ILE A 83 3.77 -1.82 9.49
CA ILE A 83 3.62 -2.07 8.05
C ILE A 83 2.42 -3.00 7.85
N GLY A 84 1.51 -2.63 6.96
CA GLY A 84 0.32 -3.40 6.64
C GLY A 84 -0.12 -3.22 5.19
N ARG A 85 -1.18 -3.92 4.81
CA ARG A 85 -1.73 -3.90 3.43
C ARG A 85 -0.67 -4.16 2.36
N VAL A 86 0.30 -5.01 2.68
CA VAL A 86 1.38 -5.42 1.76
C VAL A 86 0.77 -6.22 0.62
N VAL A 87 0.80 -5.67 -0.59
CA VAL A 87 0.16 -6.25 -1.76
C VAL A 87 1.03 -6.08 -3.01
N THR A 88 1.02 -7.09 -3.86
CA THR A 88 1.61 -7.06 -5.20
C THR A 88 0.52 -7.42 -6.20
N HIS A 89 0.40 -6.61 -7.25
CA HIS A 89 -0.52 -6.84 -8.37
C HIS A 89 -0.29 -8.26 -8.93
N PRO A 90 -1.34 -9.04 -9.28
CA PRO A 90 -1.20 -10.41 -9.74
C PRO A 90 -0.14 -10.63 -10.82
N GLU A 91 -0.07 -9.73 -11.81
CA GLU A 91 0.90 -9.78 -12.91
C GLU A 91 2.36 -9.52 -12.51
N ALA A 92 2.60 -8.92 -11.34
CA ALA A 92 3.93 -8.61 -10.83
C ALA A 92 4.46 -9.66 -9.83
N ARG A 93 3.66 -10.69 -9.52
CA ARG A 93 4.03 -11.76 -8.57
C ARG A 93 5.07 -12.70 -9.17
N GLY A 94 5.85 -13.36 -8.31
CA GLY A 94 6.93 -14.26 -8.73
C GLY A 94 8.19 -13.56 -9.27
N CYS A 95 8.17 -12.24 -9.43
CA CYS A 95 9.29 -11.45 -9.97
C CYS A 95 10.14 -10.75 -8.90
N GLY A 96 9.98 -11.10 -7.62
CA GLY A 96 10.72 -10.47 -6.51
C GLY A 96 10.19 -9.11 -6.07
N VAL A 97 9.10 -8.60 -6.67
CA VAL A 97 8.50 -7.29 -6.35
C VAL A 97 8.08 -7.19 -4.88
N GLY A 98 7.53 -8.24 -4.29
CA GLY A 98 7.16 -8.24 -2.86
C GLY A 98 8.37 -8.04 -1.93
N LYS A 99 9.55 -8.58 -2.29
CA LYS A 99 10.78 -8.35 -1.53
C LYS A 99 11.24 -6.89 -1.66
N ALA A 100 11.19 -6.33 -2.86
CA ALA A 100 11.51 -4.92 -3.09
C ALA A 100 10.57 -4.01 -2.30
N LEU A 101 9.26 -4.27 -2.34
CA LEU A 101 8.26 -3.52 -1.58
C LEU A 101 8.58 -3.49 -0.07
N MET A 102 8.97 -4.63 0.52
CA MET A 102 9.33 -4.67 1.93
C MET A 102 10.58 -3.85 2.25
N LEU A 103 11.58 -3.82 1.36
CA LEU A 103 12.80 -3.02 1.55
C LEU A 103 12.51 -1.51 1.49
N GLU A 104 11.58 -1.08 0.64
CA GLU A 104 11.13 0.32 0.55
C GLU A 104 10.28 0.75 1.75
N ALA A 105 9.73 -0.19 2.52
CA ALA A 105 8.82 0.07 3.63
C ALA A 105 9.48 0.03 5.02
N ILE A 106 10.77 -0.33 5.12
CA ILE A 106 11.57 -0.41 6.36
C ILE A 106 12.33 0.90 6.57
#